data_AF-A0A7Z9I8I5-F1
#
_entry.id   AF-A0A7Z9I8I5-F1
#
_cell.length_a   1.000
_cell.length_b   1.000
_cell.length_c   1.000
_cell.angle_alpha   90.00
_cell.angle_beta   90.00
_cell.angle_gamma   90.00
#
_symmetry.space_group_name_H-M   'P 1'
#
loop_
_entity.id
_entity.type
_entity.pdbx_description
1 polymer ?
#
loop_
_entity_poly.entity_id
_entity_poly.type
_entity_poly.pdbx_seq_one_letter_code
_entity_poly.pdbx_strand_id
1 'polypeptide(L)'
;MKSKKRKGVLRKLTRRSVLSGITAAVAAPAVLKFTRAYAANPTIKIGHVSPRTGPLAGFAEADEHVLADIQKLFSAGLQNNGKSYS
;
A
#
# COMPACT_ATOMS: atom_id res chain seq x y z
N MET A 1 54.91 0.93 32.15
CA MET A 1 54.19 0.50 30.93
C MET A 1 53.03 -0.43 31.31
N LYS A 2 51.76 -0.06 31.01
CA LYS A 2 50.58 -0.93 31.26
C LYS A 2 49.99 -1.34 29.91
N SER A 3 50.20 -2.59 29.50
CA SER A 3 49.60 -3.18 28.30
C SER A 3 48.19 -3.70 28.63
N LYS A 4 47.16 -2.99 28.15
CA LYS A 4 45.75 -3.38 28.25
C LYS A 4 45.42 -4.31 27.07
N LYS A 5 45.37 -5.62 27.29
CA LYS A 5 44.86 -6.61 26.28
C LYS A 5 43.39 -6.30 25.95
N ARG A 6 43.12 -5.84 24.73
CA ARG A 6 41.76 -5.77 24.16
C ARG A 6 41.29 -7.19 23.86
N LYS A 7 40.40 -7.76 24.68
CA LYS A 7 39.73 -9.03 24.37
C LYS A 7 38.63 -8.74 23.35
N GLY A 8 38.93 -9.01 22.07
CA GLY A 8 37.93 -9.03 21.01
C GLY A 8 36.84 -10.06 21.33
N VAL A 9 35.59 -9.63 21.34
CA VAL A 9 34.43 -10.48 21.60
C VAL A 9 34.20 -11.37 20.38
N LEU A 10 34.91 -12.49 20.31
CA LEU A 10 34.49 -13.62 19.48
C LEU A 10 33.21 -14.17 20.12
N ARG A 11 32.05 -13.80 19.57
CA ARG A 11 30.75 -14.39 19.93
C ARG A 11 30.86 -15.90 19.70
N LYS A 12 31.16 -16.67 20.76
CA LYS A 12 31.00 -18.12 20.74
C LYS A 12 29.56 -18.41 20.34
N LEU A 13 29.37 -19.23 19.31
CA LEU A 13 28.06 -19.76 18.95
C LEU A 13 27.52 -20.48 20.18
N THR A 14 26.60 -19.83 20.87
CA THR A 14 25.97 -20.34 22.08
C THR A 14 24.55 -20.74 21.73
N ARG A 15 23.99 -21.77 22.38
CA ARG A 15 22.60 -22.20 22.12
C ARG A 15 21.63 -21.03 22.15
N ARG A 16 21.87 -20.05 23.04
CA ARG A 16 21.09 -18.80 23.14
C ARG A 16 21.21 -17.91 21.89
N SER A 17 22.39 -17.76 21.29
CA SER A 17 22.56 -16.96 20.07
C SER A 17 21.88 -17.62 18.87
N VAL A 18 21.93 -18.95 18.79
CA VAL A 18 21.25 -19.75 17.77
C VAL A 18 19.73 -19.64 17.94
N LEU A 19 19.21 -19.86 19.16
CA LEU A 19 17.79 -19.71 19.46
C LEU A 19 17.30 -18.28 19.16
N SER A 20 18.06 -17.25 19.54
CA SER A 20 17.70 -15.87 19.23
C SER A 20 17.73 -15.54 17.73
N GLY A 21 18.59 -16.21 16.96
CA GLY A 21 18.63 -16.05 15.50
C GLY A 21 17.45 -16.73 14.82
N ILE A 22 17.06 -17.91 15.29
CA ILE A 22 15.89 -18.64 14.80
C ILE A 22 14.60 -17.87 15.11
N THR A 23 14.42 -17.35 16.32
CA THR A 23 13.23 -16.56 16.66
C THR A 23 13.14 -15.27 15.83
N ALA A 24 14.27 -14.60 15.57
CA ALA A 24 14.30 -13.44 14.69
C ALA A 24 13.95 -13.80 13.24
N ALA A 25 14.44 -14.94 12.73
CA ALA A 25 14.12 -15.42 11.38
C ALA A 25 12.65 -15.82 11.22
N VAL A 26 12.03 -16.37 12.27
CA VAL A 26 10.60 -16.75 12.26
C VAL A 26 9.68 -15.54 12.45
N ALA A 27 10.10 -14.53 13.20
CA ALA A 27 9.34 -13.29 13.38
C ALA A 27 9.50 -12.30 12.21
N ALA A 28 10.58 -12.41 11.42
CA ALA A 28 10.85 -11.52 10.30
C ALA A 28 9.72 -11.46 9.25
N PRO A 29 9.08 -12.57 8.82
CA PRO A 29 7.96 -12.52 7.90
C PRO A 29 6.75 -11.77 8.46
N ALA A 30 6.50 -11.81 9.78
CA ALA A 30 5.39 -11.08 10.37
C ALA A 30 5.65 -9.57 10.31
N VAL A 31 6.83 -9.12 10.74
CA VAL A 31 7.20 -7.69 10.73
C VAL A 31 7.36 -7.15 9.30
N LEU A 32 7.96 -7.90 8.38
CA LEU A 32 8.17 -7.48 7.00
C LEU A 32 6.91 -7.53 6.12
N LYS A 33 5.88 -8.30 6.51
CA LYS A 33 4.56 -8.26 5.86
C LYS A 33 3.83 -6.96 6.17
N PHE A 34 3.99 -6.39 7.36
CA PHE A 34 3.35 -5.12 7.72
C PHE A 34 4.01 -3.89 7.09
N THR A 35 5.28 -3.96 6.66
CA THR A 35 5.99 -2.81 6.08
C THR A 35 5.82 -2.66 4.56
N ARG A 36 5.27 -3.67 3.86
CA ARG A 36 5.13 -3.66 2.39
C ARG A 36 3.79 -3.14 1.85
N ALA A 37 2.91 -2.63 2.69
CA ALA A 37 1.56 -2.20 2.28
C ALA A 37 1.47 -0.79 1.62
N TYR A 38 2.60 -0.17 1.26
CA TYR A 38 2.61 1.15 0.59
C TYR A 38 2.78 1.11 -0.93
N ALA A 39 2.97 -0.08 -1.53
CA ALA A 39 3.20 -0.20 -2.97
C ALA A 39 1.90 -0.19 -3.80
N ALA A 40 0.76 -0.55 -3.20
CA ALA A 40 -0.53 -0.51 -3.87
C ALA A 40 -1.17 0.87 -3.68
N ASN A 41 -1.45 1.58 -4.79
CA ASN A 41 -2.22 2.81 -4.73
C ASN A 41 -3.66 2.47 -4.28
N PRO A 42 -4.22 3.17 -3.27
CA PRO A 42 -5.57 2.90 -2.80
C PRO A 42 -6.59 3.19 -3.90
N THR A 43 -7.64 2.39 -4.02
CA THR A 43 -8.68 2.62 -5.03
C THR A 43 -9.51 3.86 -4.67
N ILE A 44 -9.61 4.81 -5.60
CA ILE A 44 -10.46 6.00 -5.44
C ILE A 44 -11.88 5.59 -5.82
N LYS A 45 -12.83 5.75 -4.90
CA LYS A 45 -14.25 5.45 -5.14
C LYS A 45 -14.99 6.75 -5.40
N ILE A 46 -15.64 6.86 -6.55
CA ILE A 46 -16.44 8.02 -6.95
C ILE A 46 -17.88 7.53 -7.18
N GLY A 47 -18.85 8.15 -6.52
CA GLY A 47 -20.27 7.86 -6.68
C GLY A 47 -20.98 9.03 -7.36
N HIS A 48 -21.75 8.74 -8.42
CA HIS A 48 -22.62 9.70 -9.08
C HIS A 48 -24.06 9.50 -8.62
N VAL A 49 -24.72 10.58 -8.22
CA VAL A 49 -26.13 10.58 -7.82
C VAL A 49 -26.87 11.55 -8.71
N SER A 50 -27.87 11.05 -9.44
CA SER A 50 -28.73 11.88 -10.28
C SER A 50 -30.21 11.51 -10.08
N PRO A 51 -31.11 12.51 -9.97
CA PRO A 51 -32.54 12.29 -9.83
C PRO A 51 -33.14 11.75 -11.12
N ARG A 52 -33.53 10.47 -11.12
CA ARG A 52 -34.16 9.80 -12.28
C ARG A 52 -35.66 10.03 -12.41
N THR A 53 -36.29 10.64 -11.42
CA THR A 53 -37.73 10.84 -11.35
C THR A 53 -38.06 12.25 -10.84
N GLY A 54 -39.22 12.79 -11.24
CA GLY A 54 -39.69 14.11 -10.82
C GLY A 54 -39.45 15.20 -11.88
N PRO A 55 -39.67 16.49 -11.53
CA PRO A 55 -39.68 17.60 -12.50
C PRO A 55 -38.33 17.86 -13.19
N LEU A 56 -37.23 17.32 -12.65
CA LEU A 56 -35.88 17.47 -13.19
C LEU A 56 -35.39 16.20 -13.93
N ALA A 57 -36.20 15.15 -14.00
CA ALA A 57 -35.82 13.88 -14.64
C ALA A 57 -35.52 14.04 -16.13
N GLY A 58 -36.23 14.95 -16.82
CA GLY A 58 -36.00 15.23 -18.24
C GLY A 58 -34.59 15.78 -18.55
N PHE A 59 -33.87 16.28 -17.55
CA PHE A 59 -32.48 16.74 -17.73
C PHE A 59 -31.44 15.62 -17.51
N ALA A 60 -31.84 14.49 -16.91
CA ALA A 60 -30.96 13.37 -16.60
C ALA A 60 -30.78 12.38 -17.77
N GLU A 61 -31.45 12.59 -18.91
CA GLU A 61 -31.34 11.71 -20.07
C GLU A 61 -29.91 11.65 -20.64
N ALA A 62 -29.19 12.78 -20.60
CA ALA A 62 -27.81 12.85 -21.08
C ALA A 62 -26.79 12.25 -20.10
N ASP A 63 -27.16 12.01 -18.84
CA ASP A 63 -26.23 11.59 -17.79
C ASP A 63 -25.58 10.24 -18.12
N GLU A 64 -26.30 9.32 -18.74
CA GLU A 64 -25.75 8.01 -19.12
C GLU A 64 -24.64 8.13 -20.17
N HIS A 65 -24.83 9.02 -21.14
CA HIS A 65 -23.83 9.29 -22.17
C HIS A 65 -22.58 9.94 -21.56
N VAL A 66 -22.77 10.94 -20.69
CA VAL A 66 -21.68 11.62 -19.99
C VAL A 66 -20.91 10.65 -19.09
N LEU A 67 -21.61 9.79 -18.34
CA LEU A 67 -20.97 8.77 -17.50
C LEU A 67 -20.16 7.75 -18.33
N ALA A 68 -20.67 7.35 -19.49
CA ALA A 68 -19.96 6.44 -20.38
C ALA A 68 -18.65 7.08 -20.91
N ASP A 69 -18.68 8.35 -21.28
CA ASP A 69 -17.50 9.05 -21.76
C ASP A 69 -16.49 9.33 -20.66
N ILE A 70 -16.97 9.66 -19.45
CA ILE A 70 -16.13 9.76 -18.25
C ILE A 70 -15.41 8.44 -17.97
N GLN A 71 -16.12 7.30 -18.07
CA GLN A 71 -15.51 5.98 -17.88
C GLN A 71 -14.45 5.66 -18.94
N LYS A 72 -14.69 6.02 -20.22
CA LYS A 72 -13.69 5.88 -21.29
C LYS A 72 -12.47 6.76 -21.04
N LEU A 73 -12.66 7.97 -20.54
CA LEU A 73 -11.55 8.87 -20.24
C LEU A 73 -10.68 8.29 -19.11
N PHE A 74 -11.31 7.74 -18.08
CA PHE A 74 -10.61 7.15 -16.94
C PHE A 74 -10.05 5.76 -17.18
N SER A 75 -10.40 5.06 -18.28
CA SER A 75 -9.79 3.76 -18.60
C SER A 75 -8.29 3.85 -18.89
N ALA A 76 -7.78 5.03 -19.24
CA ALA A 76 -6.35 5.29 -19.40
C ALA A 76 -5.61 5.46 -18.05
N GLY A 77 -6.33 5.48 -16.94
CA GLY A 77 -5.81 5.74 -15.60
C GLY A 77 -5.78 7.22 -15.22
N LEU A 78 -5.84 7.49 -13.93
CA LEU A 78 -5.79 8.83 -13.33
C LEU A 78 -4.45 9.05 -12.64
N GLN A 79 -3.73 10.10 -13.03
CA GLN A 79 -2.53 10.54 -12.31
C GLN A 79 -2.91 11.57 -11.26
N ASN A 80 -2.58 11.30 -9.99
CA ASN A 80 -2.78 12.25 -8.90
C ASN A 80 -1.54 12.27 -8.00
N ASN A 81 -0.91 13.44 -7.87
CA ASN A 81 0.26 13.68 -7.03
C ASN A 81 1.41 12.65 -7.25
N GLY A 82 1.70 12.33 -8.51
CA GLY A 82 2.73 11.36 -8.90
C GLY A 82 2.35 9.89 -8.72
N LYS A 83 1.09 9.59 -8.35
CA LYS A 83 0.55 8.22 -8.24
C LYS A 83 -0.42 7.93 -9.37
N SER A 84 -0.21 6.81 -10.05
CA SER A 84 -1.09 6.31 -11.11
C SER A 84 -2.16 5.39 -10.53
N TYR A 85 -3.42 5.78 -10.69
CA TYR A 85 -4.59 5.02 -10.30
C TYR A 85 -5.21 4.42 -11.57
N SER A 86 -5.09 3.11 -11.74
CA SER A 86 -5.63 2.34 -12.87
C SER A 86 -6.43 1.16 -12.37
#